data_AF-A0A3B0Q3S9-F1
#
_entry.id   AF-A0A3B0Q3S9-F1
#
_cell.length_a   1.000
_cell.length_b   1.000
_cell.length_c   1.000
_cell.angle_alpha   90.00
_cell.angle_beta   90.00
_cell.angle_gamma   90.00
#
_symmetry.space_group_name_H-M   'P 1'
#
loop_
_entity.id
_entity.type
_entity.pdbx_description
1 polymer ?
#
loop_
_entity_poly.entity_id
_entity_poly.type
_entity_poly.pdbx_seq_one_letter_code
_entity_poly.pdbx_strand_id
1 'polypeptide(L)'
;MKRKNILKFLSLLGMGSFVMLAAASCTTPVNPTPNPKPTPNPEPKPHPMPNPPSGGMNGGDTNPGNGGGMMGDNPNPGNTTPEQQLATARKTLTDLIGTENTNVALYADYAKIQSTLSTAYMTAKTASENTNATLENLRSASTTLQTAIDKAVSDKNDFNNQNADLVSAYTSLKDAVKSETTNLEGLSDANYTAIKDNLTTYYGKAKNILTATLYPESGEIPKVDAVKVVNNFITNANSNIEQW
;
A
#
# COMPACT_ATOMS: atom_id res chain seq x y z
N MET A 1 50.29 -28.98 -11.14
CA MET A 1 49.85 -28.69 -9.75
C MET A 1 49.42 -27.24 -9.70
N LYS A 2 48.27 -26.76 -9.23
CA LYS A 2 47.04 -27.28 -8.60
C LYS A 2 45.92 -26.31 -9.06
N ARG A 3 44.75 -26.81 -9.47
CA ARG A 3 43.55 -25.97 -9.68
C ARG A 3 43.05 -25.52 -8.30
N LYS A 4 42.86 -24.22 -8.09
CA LYS A 4 42.21 -23.69 -6.88
C LYS A 4 40.72 -23.52 -7.19
N ASN A 5 39.90 -24.38 -6.59
CA ASN A 5 38.45 -24.22 -6.58
C ASN A 5 38.10 -23.03 -5.69
N ILE A 6 37.63 -21.94 -6.28
CA ILE A 6 37.00 -20.84 -5.55
C ILE A 6 35.55 -21.26 -5.31
N LEU A 7 35.27 -21.62 -4.07
CA LEU A 7 33.95 -21.91 -3.54
C LEU A 7 33.15 -20.60 -3.55
N LYS A 8 32.25 -20.43 -4.52
CA LYS A 8 31.30 -19.31 -4.53
C LYS A 8 30.23 -19.58 -3.48
N PHE A 9 30.26 -18.84 -2.38
CA PHE A 9 29.11 -18.72 -1.49
C PHE A 9 27.99 -18.05 -2.29
N LEU A 10 26.96 -18.82 -2.66
CA LEU A 10 25.67 -18.24 -3.03
C LEU A 10 25.14 -17.52 -1.80
N SER A 11 25.17 -16.18 -1.81
CA SER A 11 24.33 -15.42 -0.89
C SER A 11 22.88 -15.65 -1.33
N LEU A 12 22.23 -16.57 -0.62
CA LEU A 12 20.79 -16.75 -0.65
C LEU A 12 20.16 -15.60 0.15
N LEU A 13 20.28 -14.37 -0.34
CA LEU A 13 19.47 -13.26 0.17
C LEU A 13 18.14 -13.34 -0.60
N GLY A 14 17.17 -13.99 0.03
CA GLY A 14 15.82 -14.18 -0.49
C GLY A 14 15.16 -12.85 -0.78
N MET A 15 15.29 -12.40 -2.03
CA MET A 15 14.34 -11.50 -2.65
C MET A 15 13.00 -12.23 -2.66
N GLY A 16 12.08 -11.78 -1.82
CA GLY A 16 10.67 -12.16 -1.88
C GLY A 16 10.16 -11.87 -3.27
N SER A 17 10.09 -12.92 -4.10
CA SER A 17 9.49 -12.90 -5.42
C SER A 17 7.99 -12.74 -5.27
N PHE A 18 7.50 -11.52 -5.33
CA PHE A 18 6.10 -11.28 -5.66
C PHE A 18 5.97 -11.38 -7.16
N VAL A 19 5.46 -12.53 -7.62
CA VAL A 19 5.04 -12.73 -9.00
C VAL A 19 3.81 -11.85 -9.21
N MET A 20 3.98 -10.68 -9.84
CA MET A 20 2.83 -10.00 -10.44
C MET A 20 2.42 -10.78 -11.67
N LEU A 21 1.27 -11.43 -11.58
CA LEU A 21 0.56 -12.05 -12.69
C LEU A 21 0.06 -10.94 -13.62
N ALA A 22 0.79 -10.68 -14.71
CA ALA A 22 0.34 -9.80 -15.78
C ALA A 22 -0.78 -10.50 -16.55
N ALA A 23 -2.02 -10.04 -16.36
CA ALA A 23 -3.11 -10.36 -17.27
C ALA A 23 -2.87 -9.61 -18.60
N ALA A 24 -2.42 -10.32 -19.63
CA ALA A 24 -2.43 -9.83 -21.00
C ALA A 24 -3.89 -9.71 -21.45
N SER A 25 -4.43 -8.50 -21.47
CA SER A 25 -5.73 -8.22 -22.09
C SER A 25 -5.48 -7.62 -23.47
N CYS A 26 -5.70 -8.44 -24.50
CA CYS A 26 -5.75 -8.01 -25.89
C CYS A 26 -6.96 -7.08 -26.07
N THR A 27 -6.73 -5.81 -26.40
CA THR A 27 -7.78 -4.90 -26.82
C THR A 27 -7.78 -4.75 -28.34
N THR A 28 -8.78 -5.34 -28.98
CA THR A 28 -9.17 -5.03 -30.36
C THR A 28 -9.81 -3.64 -30.41
N PRO A 29 -9.59 -2.84 -31.48
CA PRO A 29 -10.23 -1.54 -31.61
C PRO A 29 -11.73 -1.71 -31.91
N VAL A 30 -12.58 -1.19 -31.02
CA VAL A 30 -14.03 -1.08 -31.23
C VAL A 30 -14.37 0.29 -31.83
N ASN A 31 -15.08 0.25 -32.95
CA ASN A 31 -15.66 1.38 -33.66
C ASN A 31 -16.73 2.08 -32.78
N PRO A 32 -16.79 3.43 -32.68
CA PRO A 32 -17.77 4.09 -31.84
C PRO A 32 -19.17 3.97 -32.45
N THR A 33 -20.05 3.28 -31.71
CA THR A 33 -21.49 3.23 -32.01
C THR A 33 -22.17 4.49 -31.45
N PRO A 34 -23.17 5.10 -32.13
CA PRO A 34 -23.79 6.35 -31.69
C PRO A 34 -24.51 6.20 -30.34
N ASN A 35 -24.36 7.23 -29.51
CA ASN A 35 -24.89 7.33 -28.16
C ASN A 35 -26.43 7.23 -28.14
N PRO A 36 -27.06 6.31 -27.39
CA PRO A 36 -28.51 6.28 -27.25
C PRO A 36 -29.02 7.43 -26.36
N LYS A 37 -30.13 8.03 -26.80
CA LYS A 37 -30.85 9.13 -26.15
C LYS A 37 -31.25 8.76 -24.69
N PRO A 38 -31.12 9.68 -23.71
CA PRO A 38 -31.49 9.38 -22.32
C PRO A 38 -32.98 9.06 -22.20
N THR A 39 -33.29 7.91 -21.60
CA THR A 39 -34.63 7.57 -21.11
C THR A 39 -34.93 8.36 -19.82
N PRO A 40 -36.15 8.89 -19.63
CA PRO A 40 -36.52 9.61 -18.41
C PRO A 40 -36.43 8.72 -17.18
N ASN A 41 -36.00 9.31 -16.06
CA ASN A 41 -35.88 8.67 -14.76
C ASN A 41 -37.27 8.22 -14.24
N PRO A 42 -37.44 6.99 -13.72
CA PRO A 42 -38.69 6.58 -13.11
C PRO A 42 -39.01 7.39 -11.85
N GLU A 43 -40.29 7.69 -11.63
CA GLU A 43 -40.77 8.37 -10.43
C GLU A 43 -40.41 7.61 -9.13
N PRO A 44 -40.11 8.31 -8.03
CA PRO A 44 -39.81 7.68 -6.75
C PRO A 44 -40.99 6.86 -6.24
N LYS A 45 -40.72 5.60 -5.86
CA LYS A 45 -41.71 4.77 -5.16
C LYS A 45 -42.04 5.38 -3.79
N PRO A 46 -43.31 5.35 -3.34
CA PRO A 46 -43.70 5.86 -2.03
C PRO A 46 -42.98 5.14 -0.89
N HIS A 47 -42.58 5.89 0.13
CA HIS A 47 -42.00 5.37 1.37
C HIS A 47 -42.98 4.40 2.06
N PRO A 48 -42.49 3.29 2.66
CA PRO A 48 -43.34 2.41 3.45
C PRO A 48 -43.94 3.17 4.63
N MET A 49 -45.27 3.09 4.79
CA MET A 49 -45.95 3.59 5.99
C MET A 49 -45.45 2.83 7.24
N PRO A 50 -45.34 3.50 8.40
CA PRO A 50 -45.10 2.81 9.67
C PRO A 50 -46.30 1.93 10.02
N ASN A 51 -46.06 0.68 10.42
CA ASN A 51 -47.10 -0.18 11.00
C ASN A 51 -47.66 0.44 12.30
N PRO A 52 -48.97 0.26 12.58
CA PRO A 52 -49.56 0.74 13.82
C PRO A 52 -49.06 -0.07 15.03
N PRO A 53 -49.14 0.49 16.26
CA PRO A 53 -48.73 -0.20 17.46
C PRO A 53 -49.71 -1.34 17.77
N SER A 54 -49.22 -2.57 17.79
CA SER A 54 -49.97 -3.73 18.29
C SER A 54 -50.18 -3.60 19.79
N GLY A 55 -51.34 -3.06 20.19
CA GLY A 55 -51.88 -3.23 21.53
C GLY A 55 -52.74 -4.49 21.63
N GLY A 56 -52.64 -5.22 22.74
CA GLY A 56 -53.57 -6.30 23.07
C GLY A 56 -53.02 -7.31 24.08
N MET A 57 -53.70 -7.38 25.23
CA MET A 57 -53.39 -8.08 26.49
C MET A 57 -53.75 -9.59 26.54
N ASN A 58 -53.36 -10.20 27.68
CA ASN A 58 -53.77 -11.49 28.31
C ASN A 58 -53.16 -12.77 27.74
N GLY A 59 -52.77 -13.78 28.53
CA GLY A 59 -52.83 -14.03 29.97
C GLY A 59 -52.77 -15.55 30.19
N GLY A 60 -52.26 -16.01 31.34
CA GLY A 60 -52.53 -17.36 31.87
C GLY A 60 -51.39 -18.40 31.84
N ASP A 61 -51.01 -18.80 33.06
CA ASP A 61 -50.72 -20.18 33.52
C ASP A 61 -49.39 -20.90 33.20
N THR A 62 -48.54 -20.88 34.24
CA THR A 62 -47.83 -22.00 34.93
C THR A 62 -47.12 -23.13 34.14
N ASN A 63 -45.77 -23.09 34.19
CA ASN A 63 -44.75 -24.14 34.45
C ASN A 63 -44.79 -25.49 33.67
N PRO A 64 -43.65 -26.02 33.15
CA PRO A 64 -42.75 -26.86 33.98
C PRO A 64 -41.24 -26.79 33.64
N GLY A 65 -40.40 -26.99 34.67
CA GLY A 65 -39.34 -28.02 34.68
C GLY A 65 -38.26 -28.08 33.59
N ASN A 66 -37.02 -27.96 34.05
CA ASN A 66 -35.84 -28.79 33.71
C ASN A 66 -35.40 -28.95 32.24
N GLY A 67 -34.18 -28.47 31.97
CA GLY A 67 -33.18 -29.25 31.25
C GLY A 67 -33.03 -29.01 29.75
N GLY A 68 -31.83 -28.55 29.38
CA GLY A 68 -31.23 -28.90 28.08
C GLY A 68 -31.26 -27.81 27.02
N GLY A 69 -30.11 -27.68 26.33
CA GLY A 69 -30.09 -27.17 24.97
C GLY A 69 -29.35 -25.84 24.79
N MET A 70 -28.02 -25.92 24.77
CA MET A 70 -27.19 -25.02 23.96
C MET A 70 -27.56 -25.20 22.47
N MET A 71 -28.69 -24.68 21.99
CA MET A 71 -28.98 -24.59 20.54
C MET A 71 -29.94 -23.43 20.29
N GLY A 72 -29.38 -22.33 19.81
CA GLY A 72 -30.14 -21.14 19.40
C GLY A 72 -29.33 -20.22 18.50
N ASP A 73 -28.41 -20.77 17.70
CA ASP A 73 -27.78 -20.05 16.58
C ASP A 73 -28.79 -19.89 15.45
N ASN A 74 -29.78 -19.03 15.67
CA ASN A 74 -30.52 -18.37 14.60
C ASN A 74 -30.26 -16.87 14.76
N PRO A 75 -29.39 -16.26 13.93
CA PRO A 75 -29.10 -14.85 14.03
C PRO A 75 -30.32 -14.06 13.57
N ASN A 76 -31.21 -13.73 14.51
CA ASN A 76 -32.14 -12.63 14.32
C ASN A 76 -31.29 -11.38 14.05
N PRO A 77 -31.44 -10.67 12.91
CA PRO A 77 -30.63 -9.51 12.56
C PRO A 77 -30.75 -8.31 13.53
N GLY A 78 -31.58 -8.43 14.57
CA GLY A 78 -31.90 -7.35 15.51
C GLY A 78 -31.42 -7.52 16.94
N ASN A 79 -30.66 -8.57 17.31
CA ASN A 79 -30.26 -8.77 18.72
C ASN A 79 -28.80 -9.20 18.90
N THR A 80 -27.85 -8.29 18.63
CA THR A 80 -26.45 -8.45 19.06
C THR A 80 -26.30 -7.97 20.50
N THR A 81 -25.73 -8.77 21.41
CA THR A 81 -25.44 -8.32 22.78
C THR A 81 -24.30 -7.29 22.79
N PRO A 82 -24.18 -6.44 23.84
CA PRO A 82 -23.05 -5.51 23.97
C PRO A 82 -21.67 -6.20 23.85
N GLU A 83 -21.54 -7.41 24.36
CA GLU A 83 -20.31 -8.22 24.30
C GLU A 83 -20.01 -8.65 22.85
N GLN A 84 -21.03 -9.06 22.10
CA GLN A 84 -20.89 -9.40 20.68
C GLN A 84 -20.50 -8.18 19.84
N GLN A 85 -21.06 -7.00 20.14
CA GLN A 85 -20.68 -5.76 19.47
C GLN A 85 -19.23 -5.38 19.76
N LEU A 86 -18.79 -5.51 21.02
CA LEU A 86 -17.41 -5.24 21.42
C LEU A 86 -16.42 -6.20 20.76
N ALA A 87 -16.74 -7.50 20.73
CA ALA A 87 -15.92 -8.51 20.06
C ALA A 87 -15.83 -8.25 18.56
N THR A 88 -16.95 -7.89 17.92
CA THR A 88 -16.99 -7.51 16.51
C THR A 88 -16.12 -6.29 16.23
N ALA A 89 -16.22 -5.22 17.03
CA ALA A 89 -15.40 -4.03 16.86
C ALA A 89 -13.90 -4.31 17.04
N ARG A 90 -13.54 -5.19 17.99
CA ARG A 90 -12.14 -5.61 18.18
C ARG A 90 -11.63 -6.40 16.98
N LYS A 91 -12.46 -7.30 16.42
CA LYS A 91 -12.12 -8.04 15.22
C LYS A 91 -11.91 -7.10 14.03
N THR A 92 -12.82 -6.14 13.80
CA THR A 92 -12.68 -5.14 12.74
C THR A 92 -11.37 -4.37 12.84
N LEU A 93 -11.02 -3.87 14.03
CA LEU A 93 -9.76 -3.16 14.24
C LEU A 93 -8.55 -4.06 13.99
N THR A 94 -8.59 -5.30 14.48
CA THR A 94 -7.51 -6.29 14.29
C THR A 94 -7.31 -6.66 12.82
N ASP A 95 -8.39 -6.89 12.09
CA ASP A 95 -8.36 -7.18 10.65
C ASP A 95 -7.74 -6.01 9.88
N LEU A 96 -8.09 -4.76 10.23
CA LEU A 96 -7.52 -3.57 9.62
C LEU A 96 -6.03 -3.43 9.93
N ILE A 97 -5.61 -3.64 11.19
CA ILE A 97 -4.19 -3.67 11.58
C ILE A 97 -3.42 -4.74 10.81
N GLY A 98 -4.03 -5.90 10.54
CA GLY A 98 -3.43 -6.98 9.75
C GLY A 98 -2.99 -6.58 8.33
N THR A 99 -3.47 -5.44 7.82
CA THR A 99 -3.08 -4.90 6.51
C THR A 99 -1.81 -4.03 6.52
N GLU A 100 -1.23 -3.77 7.71
CA GLU A 100 -0.10 -2.85 7.92
C GLU A 100 1.05 -3.08 6.93
N ASN A 101 1.59 -4.29 6.86
CA ASN A 101 2.76 -4.59 6.03
C ASN A 101 2.52 -4.26 4.55
N THR A 102 1.34 -4.57 4.02
CA THR A 102 0.98 -4.28 2.63
C THR A 102 0.82 -2.78 2.42
N ASN A 103 0.07 -2.11 3.30
CA ASN A 103 -0.24 -0.70 3.14
C ASN A 103 0.99 0.20 3.33
N VAL A 104 1.84 -0.07 4.31
CA VAL A 104 3.06 0.70 4.59
C VAL A 104 4.11 0.51 3.50
N ALA A 105 4.26 -0.71 2.95
CA ALA A 105 5.24 -0.99 1.90
C ALA A 105 5.00 -0.22 0.59
N LEU A 106 3.76 0.18 0.30
CA LEU A 106 3.41 0.98 -0.88
C LEU A 106 4.07 2.38 -0.92
N TYR A 107 4.60 2.83 0.23
CA TYR A 107 5.14 4.17 0.44
C TYR A 107 6.64 4.15 0.73
N ALA A 108 7.37 3.09 0.38
CA ALA A 108 8.82 2.99 0.63
C ALA A 108 9.65 4.15 0.04
N ASP A 109 9.25 4.69 -1.11
CA ASP A 109 9.89 5.87 -1.70
C ASP A 109 9.30 7.21 -1.16
N TYR A 110 8.30 7.15 -0.28
CA TYR A 110 7.59 8.31 0.29
C TYR A 110 7.67 8.27 1.82
N ALA A 111 8.89 8.33 2.36
CA ALA A 111 9.16 8.10 3.77
C ALA A 111 8.27 8.91 4.72
N LYS A 112 7.95 10.17 4.39
CA LYS A 112 7.03 10.99 5.21
C LYS A 112 5.62 10.40 5.33
N ILE A 113 5.07 9.94 4.21
CA ILE A 113 3.74 9.28 4.17
C ILE A 113 3.82 7.94 4.90
N GLN A 114 4.86 7.17 4.63
CA GLN A 114 5.11 5.87 5.27
C GLN A 114 5.17 6.00 6.80
N SER A 115 5.92 6.97 7.32
CA SER A 115 6.11 7.23 8.75
C SER A 115 4.80 7.65 9.44
N THR A 116 4.04 8.54 8.80
CA THR A 116 2.72 8.97 9.28
C THR A 116 1.76 7.78 9.37
N LEU A 117 1.70 6.97 8.31
CA LEU A 117 0.84 5.79 8.27
C LEU A 117 1.25 4.74 9.30
N SER A 118 2.55 4.48 9.46
CA SER A 118 3.09 3.56 10.47
C SER A 118 2.71 3.99 11.89
N THR A 119 2.74 5.30 12.17
CA THR A 119 2.31 5.86 13.46
C THR A 119 0.82 5.64 13.71
N ALA A 120 -0.02 5.74 12.68
CA ALA A 120 -1.45 5.45 12.78
C ALA A 120 -1.70 3.97 13.10
N TYR A 121 -0.99 3.04 12.44
CA TYR A 121 -1.04 1.61 12.77
C TYR A 121 -0.61 1.32 14.21
N MET A 122 0.50 1.90 14.67
CA MET A 122 0.97 1.76 16.06
C MET A 122 -0.06 2.26 17.08
N THR A 123 -0.73 3.38 16.78
CA THR A 123 -1.80 3.93 17.62
C THR A 123 -3.01 2.98 17.66
N ALA A 124 -3.43 2.46 16.52
CA ALA A 124 -4.51 1.49 16.41
C ALA A 124 -4.21 0.19 17.16
N LYS A 125 -2.97 -0.31 17.06
CA LYS A 125 -2.49 -1.49 17.80
C LYS A 125 -2.60 -1.27 19.31
N THR A 126 -2.13 -0.13 19.80
CA THR A 126 -2.26 0.26 21.22
C THR A 126 -3.71 0.26 21.68
N ALA A 127 -4.63 0.79 20.86
CA ALA A 127 -6.06 0.76 21.17
C ALA A 127 -6.65 -0.66 21.18
N SER A 128 -6.20 -1.53 20.26
CA SER A 128 -6.64 -2.93 20.16
C SER A 128 -6.18 -3.79 21.34
N GLU A 129 -4.99 -3.52 21.87
CA GLU A 129 -4.39 -4.24 23.01
C GLU A 129 -4.97 -3.79 24.37
N ASN A 130 -5.68 -2.67 24.43
CA ASN A 130 -6.33 -2.20 25.65
C ASN A 130 -7.52 -3.10 26.02
N THR A 131 -7.38 -3.84 27.11
CA THR A 131 -8.40 -4.75 27.65
C THR A 131 -9.65 -4.03 28.15
N ASN A 132 -9.50 -2.76 28.53
CA ASN A 132 -10.59 -1.91 29.04
C ASN A 132 -11.18 -1.00 27.96
N ALA A 133 -10.79 -1.17 26.68
CA ALA A 133 -11.34 -0.38 25.59
C ALA A 133 -12.86 -0.56 25.49
N THR A 134 -13.58 0.56 25.43
CA THR A 134 -15.02 0.55 25.17
C THR A 134 -15.31 0.31 23.69
N LEU A 135 -16.58 0.02 23.37
CA LEU A 135 -17.04 -0.10 21.99
C LEU A 135 -16.73 1.14 21.15
N GLU A 136 -16.91 2.34 21.74
CA GLU A 136 -16.63 3.60 21.08
C GLU A 136 -15.13 3.81 20.85
N ASN A 137 -14.28 3.42 21.80
CA ASN A 137 -12.83 3.49 21.61
C ASN A 137 -12.37 2.66 20.40
N LEU A 138 -12.88 1.43 20.26
CA LEU A 138 -12.50 0.52 19.17
C LEU A 138 -13.03 1.01 17.81
N ARG A 139 -14.27 1.53 17.76
CA ARG A 139 -14.84 2.12 16.54
C ARG A 139 -14.08 3.36 16.12
N SER A 140 -13.80 4.27 17.05
CA SER A 140 -13.01 5.47 16.79
C SER A 140 -11.60 5.15 16.30
N ALA A 141 -10.93 4.17 16.91
CA ALA A 141 -9.62 3.70 16.45
C ALA A 141 -9.67 3.10 15.03
N SER A 142 -10.71 2.32 14.72
CA SER A 142 -10.90 1.75 13.38
C SER A 142 -11.11 2.85 12.33
N THR A 143 -12.00 3.80 12.60
CA THR A 143 -12.27 4.95 11.72
C THR A 143 -11.02 5.81 11.52
N THR A 144 -10.26 6.05 12.59
CA THR A 144 -9.02 6.83 12.54
C THR A 144 -7.96 6.15 11.67
N LEU A 145 -7.77 4.84 11.85
CA LEU A 145 -6.82 4.08 11.02
C LEU A 145 -7.27 4.04 9.55
N GLN A 146 -8.55 3.81 9.28
CA GLN A 146 -9.07 3.83 7.90
C GLN A 146 -8.85 5.20 7.24
N THR A 147 -9.12 6.28 7.97
CA THR A 147 -8.90 7.65 7.49
C THR A 147 -7.41 7.89 7.18
N ALA A 148 -6.49 7.38 8.01
CA ALA A 148 -5.06 7.49 7.76
C ALA A 148 -4.61 6.70 6.52
N ILE A 149 -5.18 5.52 6.27
CA ILE A 149 -4.94 4.71 5.06
C ILE A 149 -5.41 5.47 3.82
N ASP A 150 -6.64 5.99 3.85
CA ASP A 150 -7.21 6.74 2.73
C ASP A 150 -6.43 8.04 2.47
N LYS A 151 -6.00 8.72 3.54
CA LYS A 151 -5.17 9.91 3.46
C LYS A 151 -3.79 9.61 2.86
N ALA A 152 -3.15 8.50 3.19
CA ALA A 152 -1.87 8.12 2.59
C ALA A 152 -1.98 7.95 1.06
N VAL A 153 -3.10 7.39 0.58
CA VAL A 153 -3.40 7.28 -0.86
C VAL A 153 -3.56 8.67 -1.48
N SER A 154 -4.37 9.54 -0.85
CA SER A 154 -4.57 10.91 -1.34
C SER A 154 -3.26 11.69 -1.38
N ASP A 155 -2.48 11.67 -0.30
CA ASP A 155 -1.23 12.42 -0.18
C ASP A 155 -0.21 11.99 -1.23
N LYS A 156 -0.14 10.68 -1.55
CA LYS A 156 0.72 10.18 -2.63
C LYS A 156 0.26 10.68 -3.99
N ASN A 157 -1.04 10.65 -4.26
CA ASN A 157 -1.59 11.15 -5.53
C ASN A 157 -1.33 12.66 -5.68
N ASP A 158 -1.57 13.44 -4.63
CA ASP A 158 -1.34 14.88 -4.62
C ASP A 158 0.13 15.21 -4.81
N PHE A 159 1.03 14.52 -4.09
CA PHE A 159 2.47 14.66 -4.27
C PHE A 159 2.86 14.39 -5.73
N ASN A 160 2.38 13.28 -6.30
CA ASN A 160 2.75 12.87 -7.65
C ASN A 160 2.25 13.87 -8.69
N ASN A 161 1.03 14.37 -8.54
CA ASN A 161 0.45 15.35 -9.45
C ASN A 161 1.21 16.69 -9.39
N GLN A 162 1.62 17.12 -8.20
CA GLN A 162 2.37 18.36 -8.01
C GLN A 162 3.83 18.25 -8.47
N ASN A 163 4.39 17.04 -8.46
CA ASN A 163 5.82 16.79 -8.68
C ASN A 163 6.07 15.82 -9.85
N ALA A 164 5.21 15.80 -10.87
CA ALA A 164 5.23 14.80 -11.95
C ALA A 164 6.61 14.66 -12.62
N ASP A 165 7.26 15.80 -12.89
CA ASP A 165 8.61 15.87 -13.45
C ASP A 165 9.67 15.19 -12.58
N LEU A 166 9.57 15.39 -11.26
CA LEU A 166 10.47 14.76 -10.29
C LEU A 166 10.18 13.27 -10.17
N VAL A 167 8.91 12.85 -10.12
CA VAL A 167 8.51 11.45 -10.07
C VAL A 167 9.09 10.68 -11.27
N SER A 168 8.97 11.27 -12.46
CA SER A 168 9.52 10.70 -13.71
C SER A 168 11.04 10.60 -13.65
N ALA A 169 11.73 11.67 -13.24
CA ALA A 169 13.19 11.69 -13.12
C ALA A 169 13.71 10.70 -12.07
N TYR A 170 13.04 10.59 -10.93
CA TYR A 170 13.39 9.67 -9.85
C TYR A 170 13.18 8.21 -10.25
N THR A 171 12.09 7.90 -10.95
CA THR A 171 11.83 6.57 -11.51
C THR A 171 12.93 6.17 -12.50
N SER A 172 13.28 7.09 -13.41
CA SER A 172 14.36 6.88 -14.38
C SER A 172 15.71 6.64 -13.69
N LEU A 173 16.02 7.42 -12.64
CA LEU A 173 17.24 7.25 -11.85
C LEU A 173 17.27 5.87 -11.16
N LYS A 174 16.14 5.42 -10.60
CA LYS A 174 16.00 4.12 -9.96
C LYS A 174 16.25 2.98 -10.94
N ASP A 175 15.78 3.11 -12.18
CA ASP A 175 16.05 2.15 -13.25
C ASP A 175 17.52 2.17 -13.69
N ALA A 176 18.12 3.34 -13.85
CA ALA A 176 19.52 3.48 -14.23
C ALA A 176 20.48 2.83 -13.20
N VAL A 177 20.17 2.93 -11.91
CA VAL A 177 20.95 2.32 -10.81
C VAL A 177 20.93 0.79 -10.85
N LYS A 178 19.88 0.15 -11.38
CA LYS A 178 19.82 -1.33 -11.50
C LYS A 178 20.93 -1.91 -12.38
N SER A 179 21.48 -1.11 -13.29
CA SER A 179 22.51 -1.54 -14.23
C SER A 179 23.95 -1.30 -13.73
N GLU A 180 24.12 -0.77 -12.52
CA GLU A 180 25.44 -0.39 -11.97
C GLU A 180 26.46 -1.51 -12.06
N THR A 181 26.16 -2.70 -11.55
CA THR A 181 27.11 -3.82 -11.51
C THR A 181 27.57 -4.18 -12.92
N THR A 182 26.64 -4.38 -13.85
CA THR A 182 26.94 -4.71 -15.25
C THR A 182 27.81 -3.65 -15.90
N ASN A 183 27.47 -2.36 -15.71
CA ASN A 183 28.17 -1.26 -16.36
C ASN A 183 29.59 -1.08 -15.81
N LEU A 184 29.79 -1.22 -14.49
CA LEU A 184 31.12 -1.11 -13.87
C LEU A 184 32.02 -2.32 -14.16
N GLU A 185 31.43 -3.51 -14.38
CA GLU A 185 32.15 -4.70 -14.83
C GLU A 185 32.58 -4.60 -16.30
N GLY A 186 31.73 -4.02 -17.16
CA GLY A 186 32.05 -3.73 -18.57
C GLY A 186 33.24 -2.79 -18.74
N LEU A 187 33.52 -1.93 -17.75
CA LEU A 187 34.65 -1.00 -17.73
C LEU A 187 35.87 -1.54 -16.96
N SER A 188 36.07 -2.86 -16.93
CA SER A 188 37.16 -3.48 -16.16
C SER A 188 38.55 -3.35 -16.80
N ASP A 189 38.63 -3.02 -18.09
CA ASP A 189 39.89 -2.74 -18.76
C ASP A 189 40.56 -1.47 -18.20
N ALA A 190 41.89 -1.51 -18.04
CA ALA A 190 42.66 -0.43 -17.46
C ALA A 190 42.50 0.90 -18.22
N ASN A 191 42.24 0.85 -19.53
CA ASN A 191 42.01 2.03 -20.37
C ASN A 191 40.75 2.81 -19.97
N TYR A 192 39.81 2.18 -19.28
CA TYR A 192 38.54 2.81 -18.86
C TYR A 192 38.51 3.24 -17.39
N THR A 193 39.63 3.16 -16.67
CA THR A 193 39.70 3.45 -15.22
C THR A 193 39.07 4.81 -14.86
N ALA A 194 39.42 5.88 -15.58
CA ALA A 194 38.89 7.22 -15.31
C ALA A 194 37.36 7.32 -15.55
N ILE A 195 36.83 6.56 -16.50
CA ILE A 195 35.39 6.51 -16.79
C ILE A 195 34.69 5.73 -15.67
N LYS A 196 35.26 4.58 -15.28
CA LYS A 196 34.75 3.76 -14.19
C LYS A 196 34.70 4.51 -12.87
N ASP A 197 35.73 5.28 -12.53
CA ASP A 197 35.79 6.07 -11.29
C ASP A 197 34.73 7.17 -11.28
N ASN A 198 34.56 7.88 -12.40
CA ASN A 198 33.51 8.89 -12.55
C ASN A 198 32.12 8.25 -12.44
N LEU A 199 31.88 7.13 -13.14
CA LEU A 199 30.59 6.46 -13.12
C LEU A 199 30.25 5.90 -11.73
N THR A 200 31.24 5.34 -11.03
CA THR A 200 31.12 4.91 -9.62
C THR A 200 30.71 6.08 -8.73
N THR A 201 31.30 7.26 -8.94
CA THR A 201 30.94 8.48 -8.20
C THR A 201 29.48 8.88 -8.43
N TYR A 202 29.00 8.84 -9.69
CA TYR A 202 27.61 9.17 -10.00
C TYR A 202 26.61 8.13 -9.51
N TYR A 203 26.94 6.84 -9.55
CA TYR A 203 26.13 5.80 -8.90
C TYR A 203 26.05 6.01 -7.38
N GLY A 204 27.14 6.42 -6.74
CA GLY A 204 27.13 6.82 -5.32
C GLY A 204 26.17 7.99 -5.05
N LYS A 205 26.21 9.04 -5.88
CA LYS A 205 25.27 10.18 -5.78
C LYS A 205 23.83 9.72 -5.99
N ALA A 206 23.57 8.86 -6.97
CA ALA A 206 22.26 8.30 -7.24
C ALA A 206 21.71 7.53 -6.04
N LYS A 207 22.52 6.64 -5.44
CA LYS A 207 22.16 5.90 -4.24
C LYS A 207 21.84 6.83 -3.06
N ASN A 208 22.60 7.90 -2.87
CA ASN A 208 22.30 8.88 -1.81
C ASN A 208 20.92 9.53 -2.00
N ILE A 209 20.57 9.89 -3.24
CA ILE A 209 19.23 10.41 -3.58
C ILE A 209 18.16 9.35 -3.32
N LEU A 210 18.37 8.11 -3.76
CA LEU A 210 17.40 7.03 -3.59
C LEU A 210 17.18 6.69 -2.10
N THR A 211 18.24 6.65 -1.31
CA THR A 211 18.19 6.42 0.16
C THR A 211 17.45 7.54 0.89
N ALA A 212 17.59 8.80 0.45
CA ALA A 212 16.83 9.91 1.02
C ALA A 212 15.32 9.79 0.74
N THR A 213 14.94 9.00 -0.28
CA THR A 213 13.58 8.81 -0.81
C THR A 213 13.06 9.99 -1.63
N LEU A 214 12.01 9.76 -2.40
CA LEU A 214 11.36 10.77 -3.23
C LEU A 214 10.59 11.79 -2.38
N TYR A 215 9.99 11.35 -1.27
CA TYR A 215 9.39 12.24 -0.28
C TYR A 215 9.95 11.96 1.14
N PRO A 216 11.12 12.54 1.47
CA PRO A 216 11.81 12.28 2.73
C PRO A 216 10.98 12.69 3.95
N GLU A 217 11.23 12.06 5.11
CA GLU A 217 10.53 12.39 6.37
C GLU A 217 10.66 13.85 6.78
N SER A 218 11.82 14.47 6.50
CA SER A 218 12.05 15.91 6.73
C SER A 218 11.08 16.80 5.94
N GLY A 219 10.51 16.29 4.85
CA GLY A 219 9.73 17.05 3.87
C GLY A 219 10.58 17.82 2.87
N GLU A 220 11.91 17.74 2.94
CA GLU A 220 12.81 18.40 1.98
C GLU A 220 12.92 17.55 0.71
N ILE A 221 12.10 17.89 -0.29
CA ILE A 221 11.99 17.14 -1.54
C ILE A 221 13.29 17.28 -2.37
N PRO A 222 13.82 16.19 -2.97
CA PRO A 222 14.95 16.28 -3.89
C PRO A 222 14.70 17.25 -5.04
N LYS A 223 15.71 18.04 -5.39
CA LYS A 223 15.60 18.96 -6.53
C LYS A 223 15.60 18.19 -7.85
N VAL A 224 14.58 18.39 -8.68
CA VAL A 224 14.43 17.71 -9.98
C VAL A 224 15.68 17.83 -10.86
N ASP A 225 16.32 19.00 -10.92
CA ASP A 225 17.52 19.21 -11.74
C ASP A 225 18.70 18.38 -11.24
N ALA A 226 18.86 18.23 -9.93
CA ALA A 226 19.92 17.39 -9.37
C ALA A 226 19.71 15.91 -9.73
N VAL A 227 18.45 15.43 -9.66
CA VAL A 227 18.08 14.07 -10.07
C VAL A 227 18.33 13.87 -11.57
N LYS A 228 17.88 14.80 -12.42
CA LYS A 228 18.08 14.76 -13.88
C LYS A 228 19.57 14.78 -14.25
N VAL A 229 20.39 15.63 -13.62
CA VAL A 229 21.84 15.70 -13.87
C VAL A 229 22.53 14.37 -13.57
N VAL A 230 22.24 13.76 -12.42
CA VAL A 230 22.82 12.47 -12.05
C VAL A 230 22.37 11.37 -13.01
N ASN A 231 21.07 11.33 -13.33
CA ASN A 231 20.52 10.33 -14.26
C ASN A 231 21.11 10.45 -15.67
N ASN A 232 21.22 11.67 -16.20
CA ASN A 232 21.77 11.92 -17.52
C ASN A 232 23.25 11.52 -17.61
N PHE A 233 24.03 11.75 -16.54
CA PHE A 233 25.42 11.32 -16.52
C PHE A 233 25.55 9.80 -16.60
N ILE A 234 24.76 9.07 -15.80
CA ILE A 234 24.76 7.60 -15.79
C ILE A 234 24.31 7.06 -17.15
N THR A 235 23.17 7.53 -17.66
CA THR A 235 22.60 7.04 -18.93
C THR A 235 23.50 7.35 -20.13
N ASN A 236 24.06 8.56 -20.22
CA ASN A 236 24.99 8.92 -21.30
C ASN A 236 26.28 8.11 -21.23
N ALA A 237 26.82 7.86 -20.03
CA ALA A 237 27.99 7.00 -19.88
C ALA A 237 27.70 5.58 -20.37
N ASN A 238 26.54 5.02 -20.01
CA ASN A 238 26.14 3.68 -20.43
C ASN A 238 25.94 3.56 -21.95
N SER A 239 25.28 4.53 -22.58
CA SER A 239 25.09 4.54 -24.04
C SER A 239 26.41 4.57 -24.82
N ASN A 240 27.47 5.13 -24.23
CA ASN A 240 28.80 5.13 -24.84
C ASN A 240 29.51 3.78 -24.64
N ILE A 241 29.27 3.08 -23.53
CA ILE A 241 29.80 1.73 -23.28
C ILE A 241 29.25 0.74 -24.31
N GLU A 242 27.96 0.80 -24.64
CA GLU A 242 27.34 -0.10 -25.64
C GLU A 242 27.90 0.09 -27.06
N GLN A 243 28.56 1.21 -27.33
CA GLN A 243 29.16 1.53 -28.64
C GLN A 243 30.65 1.17 -28.74
N TRP A 244 31.28 0.75 -27.63
CA TRP A 244 32.70 0.42 -27.55
C TRP A 244 32.92 -1.09 -27.45
#